data_AF-A0A1V6CBI5-F1
#
_entry.id   AF-A0A1V6CBI5-F1
#
_cell.length_a   1.000
_cell.length_b   1.000
_cell.length_c   1.000
_cell.angle_alpha   90.00
_cell.angle_beta   90.00
_cell.angle_gamma   90.00
#
_symmetry.space_group_name_H-M   'P 1'
#
loop_
_entity.id
_entity.type
_entity.pdbx_description
1 polymer ?
#
loop_
_entity_poly.entity_id
_entity_poly.type
_entity_poly.pdbx_seq_one_letter_code
_entity_poly.pdbx_strand_id
1 'polypeptide(L)' 'MGIRQEDIKTFTQSGISKLESWKDMKVSTLIEYLNSVGMGVEIKAYPKSVIIKVE' A
#
# COMPACT_ATOMS: atom_id res chain seq x y z
N MET A 1 4.19 15.43 7.55
CA MET A 1 4.59 14.21 8.29
C MET A 1 6.01 13.88 7.84
N GLY A 2 7.00 14.05 8.71
CA GLY A 2 8.42 14.08 8.35
C GLY A 2 9.09 12.71 8.47
N ILE A 3 8.67 11.75 7.65
CA ILE A 3 9.38 10.48 7.50
C ILE A 3 10.30 10.64 6.30
N ARG A 4 11.61 10.53 6.51
CA ARG A 4 12.58 10.60 5.42
C ARG A 4 12.72 9.21 4.83
N GLN A 5 12.91 9.11 3.51
CA GLN A 5 13.06 7.82 2.83
C GLN A 5 14.25 7.01 3.37
N GLU A 6 15.25 7.67 3.96
CA GLU A 6 16.41 7.08 4.64
C GLU A 6 16.07 6.38 5.97
N ASP A 7 14.90 6.66 6.56
CA ASP A 7 14.45 6.00 7.79
C ASP A 7 13.82 4.60 7.51
N ILE A 8 13.55 4.28 6.25
CA ILE A 8 12.95 3.02 5.80
C ILE A 8 14.05 1.98 5.57
N LYS A 9 14.29 1.11 6.57
CA LYS A 9 15.36 0.09 6.54
C LYS A 9 15.02 -1.16 5.71
N THR A 10 13.75 -1.37 5.38
CA THR A 10 13.27 -2.61 4.73
C THR A 10 13.54 -2.64 3.23
N PHE A 11 13.80 -1.47 2.61
CA PHE A 11 14.03 -1.33 1.18
C PHE A 11 15.24 -0.43 0.92
N THR A 12 15.95 -0.65 -0.19
CA THR A 12 17.01 0.27 -0.61
C THR A 12 16.40 1.60 -1.08
N GLN A 13 17.12 2.71 -0.93
CA GLN A 13 16.64 4.03 -1.36
C GLN A 13 16.19 4.05 -2.84
N SER A 14 16.93 3.37 -3.71
CA SER A 14 16.58 3.22 -5.12
C SER A 14 15.36 2.31 -5.36
N GLY A 15 15.12 1.36 -4.45
CA GLY A 15 13.91 0.55 -4.41
C GLY A 15 12.67 1.36 -4.03
N ILE A 16 12.77 2.20 -3.00
CA ILE A 16 11.68 3.08 -2.53
C ILE A 16 11.29 4.09 -3.60
N SER A 17 12.26 4.78 -4.22
CA SER A 17 11.99 5.77 -5.26
C SER A 17 11.27 5.17 -6.48
N LYS A 18 11.62 3.93 -6.86
CA LYS A 18 10.88 3.19 -7.90
C LYS A 18 9.47 2.82 -7.43
N LEU A 19 9.35 2.32 -6.22
CA LEU A 19 8.08 1.87 -5.64
C LEU A 19 7.07 3.02 -5.49
N GLU A 20 7.54 4.22 -5.12
CA GLU A 20 6.73 5.44 -5.02
C GLU A 20 6.35 6.05 -6.37
N SER A 21 7.07 5.74 -7.46
CA SER A 21 6.74 6.23 -8.80
C SER A 21 5.79 5.32 -9.57
N TRP A 22 5.52 4.10 -9.08
CA TRP A 22 4.66 3.13 -9.77
C TRP A 22 3.17 3.43 -9.55
N LYS A 23 2.37 3.18 -10.59
CA LYS A 23 0.90 3.32 -10.52
C LYS A 23 0.23 2.10 -9.88
N ASP A 24 0.92 0.97 -9.88
CA ASP A 24 0.43 -0.32 -9.40
C ASP A 24 1.42 -0.95 -8.42
N MET A 25 0.88 -1.67 -7.45
CA MET A 25 1.66 -2.31 -6.41
C MET A 25 0.93 -3.56 -5.93
N LYS A 26 1.69 -4.63 -5.65
CA LYS A 26 1.13 -5.79 -4.95
C LYS A 26 0.71 -5.37 -3.55
N VAL A 27 -0.43 -5.91 -3.10
CA VAL A 27 -0.93 -5.65 -1.74
C VAL A 27 0.09 -6.05 -0.67
N SER A 28 0.81 -7.16 -0.87
CA SER A 28 1.88 -7.59 0.04
C SER A 28 3.00 -6.54 0.17
N THR A 29 3.41 -5.96 -0.95
CA THR A 29 4.46 -4.92 -1.00
C THR A 29 3.99 -3.62 -0.35
N LEU A 30 2.71 -3.26 -0.51
CA LEU A 30 2.11 -2.10 0.17
C LEU A 30 2.14 -2.29 1.69
N ILE A 31 1.79 -3.48 2.19
CA ILE A 31 1.81 -3.80 3.62
C ILE A 31 3.24 -3.71 4.17
N GLU A 32 4.21 -4.31 3.49
CA GLU A 32 5.63 -4.26 3.90
C GLU A 32 6.15 -2.81 3.94
N TYR A 33 5.81 -2.00 2.95
CA TYR A 33 6.18 -0.59 2.91
C TYR A 33 5.54 0.19 4.06
N LEU A 34 4.22 0.06 4.27
CA LEU A 34 3.52 0.78 5.34
C LEU A 34 4.03 0.37 6.73
N ASN A 35 4.28 -0.92 6.97
CA ASN A 35 4.92 -1.39 8.19
C ASN A 35 6.31 -0.78 8.38
N SER A 36 7.09 -0.61 7.31
CA SER A 36 8.43 -0.03 7.37
C SER A 36 8.44 1.47 7.70
N VAL A 37 7.36 2.20 7.40
CA VAL A 37 7.16 3.61 7.77
C VAL A 37 6.36 3.78 9.06
N GLY A 38 6.05 2.69 9.77
CA GLY A 38 5.26 2.73 11.01
C GLY A 38 3.79 3.09 10.79
N MET A 39 3.25 2.81 9.61
CA MET A 39 1.84 3.02 9.27
C MET A 39 1.07 1.69 9.22
N GLY A 40 -0.15 1.69 9.73
CA GLY A 40 -1.09 0.58 9.57
C GLY A 40 -1.96 0.75 8.33
N VAL A 41 -2.43 -0.36 7.75
CA VAL A 41 -3.34 -0.36 6.60
C VAL A 41 -4.57 -1.21 6.89
N GLU A 42 -5.74 -0.71 6.49
CA GLU A 42 -7.00 -1.47 6.53
C GLU A 42 -7.55 -1.55 5.10
N ILE A 43 -7.79 -2.77 4.60
CA ILE A 43 -8.34 -3.01 3.26
C ILE A 43 -9.76 -3.53 3.42
N LYS A 44 -10.75 -2.76 2.96
CA LYS A 44 -12.16 -3.13 2.92
C LYS A 44 -12.60 -3.32 1.48
N ALA A 45 -13.04 -4.53 1.15
CA ALA A 45 -13.63 -4.84 -0.15
C ALA A 45 -15.15 -4.73 -0.07
N TYR A 46 -15.75 -4.07 -1.06
CA TYR A 46 -17.20 -4.00 -1.20
C TYR A 46 -17.62 -4.60 -2.55
N PRO A 47 -18.80 -5.22 -2.63
CA PRO A 47 -19.32 -5.73 -3.89
C PRO A 47 -19.55 -4.56 -4.87
N LYS A 48 -19.01 -4.66 -6.09
CA LYS A 48 -19.18 -3.66 -7.16
C LYS A 48 -20.64 -3.53 -7.64
N SER A 49 -21.44 -4.56 -7.41
CA SER A 49 -22.88 -4.54 -7.61
C SER A 49 -23.52 -5.59 -6.71
N VAL A 50 -24.42 -5.16 -5.83
CA VAL A 50 -25.46 -6.05 -5.33
C VAL A 50 -26.53 -6.04 -6.41
N ILE A 51 -26.53 -7.00 -7.33
CA ILE A 51 -27.73 -7.25 -8.13
C ILE A 51 -28.74 -7.86 -7.16
N ILE A 52 -29.54 -7.01 -6.52
CA ILE A 52 -30.73 -7.47 -5.81
C ILE A 52 -31.67 -7.98 -6.89
N LYS A 53 -31.73 -9.30 -7.07
CA LYS A 53 -32.86 -9.91 -7.78
C LYS A 53 -34.08 -9.69 -6.90
N VAL A 54 -34.90 -8.70 -7.25
CA VAL A 54 -36.25 -8.57 -6.72
C VAL A 54 -37.09 -9.55 -7.52
N GLU A 55 -37.44 -10.67 -6.89
CA GLU A 55 -38.58 -11.51 -7.29
C GLU A 55 -39.89 -10.88 -6.84
#